data_AF-A0AAV9A8Q2-F1
#
_entry.id   AF-A0AAV9A8Q2-F1
#
_cell.length_a   1.000
_cell.length_b   1.000
_cell.length_c   1.000
_cell.angle_alpha   90.00
_cell.angle_beta   90.00
_cell.angle_gamma   90.00
#
_symmetry.space_group_name_H-M   'P 1'
#
loop_
_entity.id
_entity.type
_entity.pdbx_description
1 polymer ?
#
loop_
_entity_poly.entity_id
_entity_poly.type
_entity_poly.pdbx_seq_one_letter_code
_entity_poly.pdbx_strand_id
1 'polypeptide(L)'
;MKFINEVVCFSPGELIGLLRAERTGRALEEAIRYRAILLGITRASLNTQSFISEASFQETARVLAKAIYIYTHTHTHTQVAS
;
A
#
# COMPACT_ATOMS: atom_id res chain seq x y z
N MET A 1 1.43 33.02 23.26
CA MET A 1 0.88 31.66 23.45
C MET A 1 0.41 31.15 22.09
N LYS A 2 1.31 30.58 21.27
CA LYS A 2 0.95 29.89 20.03
C LYS A 2 1.08 28.40 20.31
N PHE A 3 -0.02 27.67 20.13
CA PHE A 3 -0.11 26.23 20.24
C PHE A 3 0.86 25.58 19.23
N ILE A 4 1.99 25.08 19.71
CA ILE A 4 2.88 24.18 18.96
C ILE A 4 2.48 22.76 19.41
N ASN A 5 1.37 22.24 18.90
CA ASN A 5 0.83 20.94 19.32
C ASN A 5 0.48 20.06 18.12
N GLU A 6 1.32 20.07 17.10
CA GLU A 6 1.44 18.92 16.19
C GLU A 6 2.93 18.65 15.98
N VAL A 7 3.57 18.08 17.01
CA VAL A 7 4.84 17.37 16.80
C VAL A 7 4.54 16.29 15.78
N VAL A 8 5.05 16.44 14.55
CA VAL A 8 4.94 15.39 13.55
C VAL A 8 5.82 14.24 14.01
N CYS A 9 5.23 13.31 14.77
CA CYS A 9 5.90 12.18 15.36
C CYS A 9 5.95 11.05 14.34
N PHE A 10 7.03 10.97 13.57
CA PHE A 10 7.32 9.77 12.77
C PHE A 10 7.98 8.73 13.66
N SER A 11 7.51 7.49 13.58
CA SER A 11 8.16 6.38 14.30
C SER A 11 9.43 5.93 13.56
N PRO A 12 10.51 5.51 14.25
CA PRO A 12 11.69 4.95 13.59
C PRO A 12 11.32 3.76 12.71
N GLY A 13 11.56 3.87 11.40
CA GLY A 13 11.21 2.82 10.42
C GLY A 13 9.80 2.90 9.83
N GLU A 14 9.01 3.92 10.19
CA GLU A 14 7.72 4.19 9.55
C GLU A 14 7.89 4.48 8.05
N LEU A 15 7.06 3.84 7.21
CA LEU A 15 7.02 4.10 5.79
C LEU A 15 6.09 5.28 5.50
N ILE A 16 6.66 6.34 4.95
CA ILE A 16 5.95 7.58 4.65
C ILE A 16 6.17 7.91 3.17
N GLY A 17 5.13 8.36 2.48
CA GLY A 17 5.27 8.81 1.09
C GLY A 17 6.24 9.99 0.97
N LEU A 18 7.07 9.99 -0.07
CA LEU A 18 8.11 11.01 -0.30
C LEU A 18 7.53 12.44 -0.28
N LEU A 19 6.40 12.66 -0.94
CA LEU A 19 5.74 13.96 -0.96
C LEU A 19 5.33 14.45 0.43
N ARG A 20 4.92 13.53 1.32
CA ARG A 20 4.56 13.86 2.71
C ARG A 20 5.81 14.17 3.53
N ALA A 21 6.89 13.40 3.36
CA ALA A 21 8.17 13.69 3.99
C ALA A 21 8.74 15.06 3.56
N GLU A 22 8.70 15.39 2.27
CA GLU A 22 9.15 16.68 1.74
C GLU A 22 8.31 17.86 2.26
N ARG A 23 6.98 17.71 2.31
CA ARG A 23 6.08 18.73 2.85
C ARG A 23 6.35 18.98 4.33
N THR A 24 6.55 17.92 5.11
CA THR A 24 6.87 18.06 6.53
C THR A 24 8.25 18.69 6.74
N GLY A 25 9.26 18.32 5.96
CA GLY A 25 10.60 18.92 6.06
C GLY A 25 10.59 20.41 5.74
N ARG A 26 9.79 20.84 4.76
CA ARG A 26 9.59 22.27 4.48
C ARG A 26 8.82 22.98 5.60
N ALA A 27 7.81 22.34 6.18
CA ALA A 27 6.99 22.93 7.23
C ALA A 27 7.73 23.10 8.57
N LEU A 28 8.68 22.21 8.86
CA LEU A 28 9.49 22.26 10.08
C LEU A 28 10.78 23.08 9.93
N GLU A 29 11.10 23.56 8.72
CA GLU A 29 12.40 24.19 8.39
C GLU A 29 13.63 23.34 8.78
N GLU A 30 13.41 22.05 9.05
CA GLU A 30 14.42 21.09 9.50
C GLU A 30 14.61 19.99 8.46
N ALA A 31 15.86 19.59 8.26
CA ALA A 31 16.21 18.48 7.39
C ALA A 31 15.80 17.15 8.05
N ILE A 32 14.61 16.66 7.69
CA ILE A 32 14.16 15.31 8.09
C ILE A 32 15.12 14.29 7.47
N ARG A 33 15.73 13.45 8.33
CA ARG A 33 16.55 12.33 7.87
C ARG A 33 15.64 11.18 7.45
N TYR A 34 15.61 10.87 6.16
CA TYR A 34 14.91 9.72 5.63
C TYR A 34 15.80 8.95 4.65
N ARG A 35 15.46 7.68 4.42
CA ARG A 35 16.06 6.85 3.38
C ARG A 35 15.00 6.57 2.32
N ALA A 36 15.28 6.93 1.07
CA ALA A 36 14.41 6.55 -0.03
C ALA A 36 14.46 5.03 -0.22
N ILE A 37 13.30 4.38 -0.18
CA ILE A 37 13.13 2.95 -0.42
C ILE A 37 12.13 2.79 -1.56
N LEU A 38 12.50 2.06 -2.60
CA LEU A 38 11.59 1.69 -3.67
C LEU A 38 10.80 0.44 -3.25
N LEU A 39 9.48 0.56 -3.15
CA LEU A 39 8.57 -0.55 -2.89
C LEU A 39 7.94 -1.03 -4.20
N GLY A 40 7.76 -2.34 -4.36
CA GLY A 40 6.97 -2.88 -5.46
C GLY A 40 5.50 -2.46 -5.36
N ILE A 41 4.78 -2.44 -6.49
CA ILE A 41 3.41 -1.94 -6.60
C ILE A 41 2.45 -2.52 -5.55
N THR A 42 2.56 -3.82 -5.27
CA THR A 42 1.74 -4.50 -4.27
C THR A 42 1.98 -3.96 -2.86
N ARG A 43 3.24 -3.86 -2.44
CA ARG A 43 3.57 -3.34 -1.11
C ARG A 43 3.29 -1.85 -1.01
N ALA A 44 3.51 -1.09 -2.07
CA ALA A 44 3.18 0.32 -2.11
C ALA A 44 1.68 0.54 -1.90
N SER A 45 0.81 -0.19 -2.63
CA SER A 45 -0.65 -0.07 -2.52
C SER A 45 -1.17 -0.42 -1.11
N LEU A 46 -0.65 -1.49 -0.50
CA LEU A 46 -1.03 -1.91 0.85
C LEU A 46 -0.51 -0.96 1.96
N ASN A 47 0.60 -0.25 1.73
CA ASN A 47 1.14 0.72 2.68
C ASN A 47 0.56 2.14 2.48
N THR A 48 -0.34 2.35 1.53
CA THR A 48 -1.04 3.64 1.42
C THR A 48 -2.05 3.79 2.56
N GLN A 49 -2.21 5.01 3.09
CA GLN A 49 -3.26 5.33 4.08
C GLN A 49 -4.68 5.39 3.47
N SER A 50 -4.85 4.89 2.23
CA SER A 50 -6.12 4.92 1.51
C SER A 50 -6.77 3.54 1.56
N PHE A 51 -7.79 3.40 2.41
CA PHE A 51 -8.61 2.17 2.51
C PHE A 51 -9.13 1.69 1.15
N ILE A 52 -9.49 2.63 0.27
CA ILE A 52 -9.99 2.33 -1.07
C ILE A 52 -8.89 1.67 -1.92
N SER A 53 -7.67 2.17 -1.84
CA SER A 53 -6.53 1.66 -2.61
C SER A 53 -6.11 0.26 -2.15
N GLU A 54 -6.13 0.03 -0.83
CA GLU A 54 -5.89 -1.29 -0.25
C GLU A 54 -6.98 -2.30 -0.65
N ALA A 55 -8.25 -1.95 -0.42
CA ALA A 55 -9.38 -2.83 -0.73
C ALA A 55 -9.46 -3.18 -2.21
N SER A 56 -9.19 -2.21 -3.11
CA SER A 56 -9.19 -2.45 -4.57
C SER A 56 -8.11 -3.45 -4.99
N PHE A 57 -6.93 -3.37 -4.38
CA PHE A 57 -5.84 -4.31 -4.67
C PHE A 57 -6.18 -5.72 -4.17
N GLN A 58 -6.71 -5.82 -2.96
CA GLN A 58 -7.15 -7.10 -2.38
C GLN A 58 -8.30 -7.72 -3.19
N GLU A 59 -9.27 -6.92 -3.62
CA GLU A 59 -10.40 -7.39 -4.43
C GLU A 59 -9.94 -7.87 -5.81
N THR A 60 -9.01 -7.16 -6.45
CA THR A 60 -8.42 -7.61 -7.72
C THR A 60 -7.71 -8.95 -7.55
N ALA A 61 -6.94 -9.12 -6.48
CA ALA A 61 -6.30 -10.40 -6.16
C ALA A 61 -7.33 -11.52 -5.93
N ARG A 62 -8.43 -11.22 -5.23
CA ARG A 62 -9.53 -12.16 -4.98
C ARG A 62 -10.23 -12.58 -6.27
N VAL A 63 -10.53 -11.64 -7.16
CA VAL A 63 -11.18 -11.91 -8.45
C VAL A 63 -10.29 -12.78 -9.33
N LEU A 64 -8.99 -12.48 -9.41
CA LEU A 64 -8.03 -13.28 -10.17
C LEU A 64 -7.92 -14.70 -9.62
N ALA A 65 -7.79 -14.85 -8.30
CA ALA A 65 -7.76 -16.17 -7.65
C ALA A 65 -9.04 -16.97 -7.93
N LYS A 66 -10.21 -16.31 -7.89
CA LYS A 66 -11.50 -16.93 -8.19
C LYS A 66 -11.58 -17.36 -9.66
N ALA A 67 -11.11 -16.54 -10.60
CA ALA A 67 -11.10 -16.88 -12.02
C ALA A 67 -10.22 -18.10 -12.29
N ILE A 68 -9.02 -18.16 -11.69
CA ILE A 68 -8.11 -19.30 -11.79
C ILE A 68 -8.76 -20.56 -11.20
N TYR A 69 -9.34 -20.45 -10.00
CA TYR A 69 -10.05 -21.56 -9.36
C TYR A 69 -11.18 -22.11 -10.23
N ILE A 70 -12.02 -21.24 -10.79
CA ILE A 70 -13.12 -21.66 -11.67
C ILE A 70 -12.55 -22.33 -12.93
N TYR A 71 -11.52 -21.74 -13.54
CA TYR A 71 -10.89 -22.29 -14.74
C TYR A 71 -10.35 -23.72 -14.49
N THR A 72 -9.63 -23.94 -13.38
CA THR A 72 -9.09 -25.26 -13.05
C THR A 72 -10.19 -26.28 -12.75
N HIS A 73 -11.21 -25.91 -11.97
CA HIS A 73 -12.28 -26.83 -11.57
C HIS A 73 -13.23 -27.18 -12.72
N THR A 74 -13.42 -26.27 -13.68
CA THR A 74 -14.24 -26.52 -14.88
C THR A 74 -13.47 -27.32 -15.95
N HIS A 75 -12.16 -27.10 -16.10
CA HIS A 75 -11.34 -27.88 -17.02
C HIS A 75 -11.13 -29.33 -16.55
N THR A 76 -11.01 -29.58 -15.24
CA THR A 76 -10.90 -30.95 -14.71
C THR A 76 -12.19 -31.73 -14.91
N HIS A 77 -13.36 -31.14 -14.67
CA HIS A 77 -14.65 -31.85 -14.85
C HIS A 77 -14.95 -32.22 -16.30
N THR A 78 -14.42 -31.47 -17.27
CA THR A 78 -14.65 -31.74 -18.70
C THR A 78 -13.78 -32.87 -19.25
N GLN A 79 -12.63 -33.17 -18.64
CA GLN A 79 -11.72 -34.26 -19.08
C GLN A 79 -12.02 -35.64 -18.46
N VAL A 80 -12.73 -35.70 -17.32
CA VAL A 80 -13.17 -36.99 -16.73
C VAL A 80 -14.53 -37.46 -17.25
N ALA A 81 -15.25 -36.61 -17.99
CA ALA A 81 -16.57 -36.93 -18.56
C ALA A 81 -16.51 -37.35 -20.05
N SER A 82 -15.31 -37.56 -20.59
CA SER A 82 -15.02 -38.04 -21.96
C SER A 82 -14.23 -39.33 -21.90
#